data_AF-A0A424HIP5-F1
#
_entry.id   AF-A0A424HIP5-F1
#
_cell.length_a   1.000
_cell.length_b   1.000
_cell.length_c   1.000
_cell.angle_alpha   90.00
_cell.angle_beta   90.00
_cell.angle_gamma   90.00
#
_symmetry.space_group_name_H-M   'P 1'
#
loop_
_entity.id
_entity.type
_entity.pdbx_description
1 polymer ?
#
loop_
_entity_poly.entity_id
_entity_poly.type
_entity_poly.pdbx_seq_one_letter_code
_entity_poly.pdbx_strand_id
1 'polypeptide(L)'
;MSKRRVPPPGRFAMGEIRKRLKGSEIIYDNRDALAEELLRLGSSKITDVVDIEGGTVKLKELDDIPDHVLGAIKKIKVTPTRGGDQIEVEMIDKVRVLQMLAKSAGLLDTEKQIDKPSVVAIEMVMPDETDTSGSET
;
A
#
# COMPACT_ATOMS: atom_id res chain seq x y z
N MET A 1 -38.59 -12.46 -0.04
CA MET A 1 -37.16 -12.10 -0.29
C MET A 1 -36.59 -13.03 -1.35
N SER A 2 -36.26 -12.51 -2.55
CA SER A 2 -35.69 -13.31 -3.64
C SER A 2 -34.16 -13.25 -3.60
N LYS A 3 -33.50 -14.38 -3.33
CA LYS A 3 -32.03 -14.50 -3.38
C LYS A 3 -31.59 -14.39 -4.84
N ARG A 4 -30.95 -13.27 -5.22
CA ARG A 4 -30.26 -13.16 -6.52
C ARG A 4 -29.20 -14.25 -6.61
N ARG A 5 -29.41 -15.23 -7.50
CA ARG A 5 -28.41 -16.23 -7.86
C ARG A 5 -27.52 -15.62 -8.95
N VAL A 6 -26.26 -15.35 -8.63
CA VAL A 6 -25.26 -14.99 -9.64
C VAL A 6 -24.93 -16.23 -10.48
N PRO A 7 -24.86 -16.12 -11.81
CA PRO A 7 -24.53 -17.25 -12.67
C PRO A 7 -23.09 -17.72 -12.42
N PRO A 8 -22.81 -19.04 -12.47
CA PRO A 8 -21.47 -19.56 -12.28
C PRO A 8 -20.54 -19.09 -13.41
N PRO A 9 -19.28 -18.75 -13.11
CA PRO A 9 -18.35 -18.28 -14.13
C PRO A 9 -18.12 -19.35 -15.20
N GLY A 10 -18.05 -18.92 -16.46
CA GLY A 10 -17.88 -19.81 -17.61
C GLY A 10 -16.55 -20.59 -17.56
N ARG A 11 -16.51 -21.77 -18.20
CA ARG A 11 -15.35 -22.69 -18.22
C ARG A 11 -14.01 -22.04 -18.60
N PHE A 12 -14.03 -20.98 -19.40
CA PHE A 12 -12.85 -20.23 -19.82
C PHE A 12 -12.30 -19.28 -18.73
N ALA A 13 -13.15 -18.77 -17.83
CA ALA A 13 -12.73 -17.92 -16.71
C ALA A 13 -12.11 -18.74 -15.56
N MET A 14 -12.43 -20.04 -15.46
CA MET A 14 -11.96 -20.88 -14.36
C MET A 14 -10.46 -21.19 -14.43
N GLY A 15 -9.87 -21.19 -15.64
CA GLY A 15 -8.43 -21.37 -15.84
C GLY A 15 -7.61 -20.20 -15.30
N GLU A 16 -8.05 -18.97 -15.54
CA GLU A 16 -7.40 -17.76 -15.02
C GLU A 16 -7.54 -17.64 -13.50
N ILE A 17 -8.72 -17.98 -12.95
CA ILE A 17 -8.96 -18.02 -11.51
C ILE A 17 -8.05 -19.05 -10.83
N ARG A 18 -7.92 -20.26 -11.39
CA ARG A 18 -7.01 -21.30 -10.86
C ARG A 18 -5.54 -20.91 -10.97
N LYS A 19 -5.14 -20.22 -12.03
CA LYS A 19 -3.75 -19.74 -12.22
C LYS A 19 -3.40 -18.65 -11.20
N ARG A 20 -4.34 -17.76 -10.87
CA ARG A 20 -4.21 -16.78 -9.78
C ARG A 20 -4.12 -17.42 -8.39
N LEU A 21 -4.91 -18.47 -8.15
CA LEU A 21 -4.89 -19.23 -6.89
C LEU A 21 -3.57 -19.99 -6.68
N LYS A 22 -3.03 -20.66 -7.70
CA LYS A 22 -1.74 -21.37 -7.60
C LYS A 22 -0.56 -20.44 -7.34
N GLY A 23 -0.55 -19.24 -7.92
CA GLY A 23 0.44 -18.21 -7.60
C GLY A 23 0.28 -17.67 -6.18
N SER A 24 -0.94 -17.70 -5.63
CA SER A 24 -1.21 -17.20 -4.28
C SER A 24 -0.75 -18.15 -3.18
N GLU A 25 -0.81 -19.47 -3.37
CA GLU A 25 -0.37 -20.45 -2.33
C GLU A 25 1.12 -20.28 -2.01
N ILE A 26 1.99 -20.25 -3.01
CA ILE A 26 3.45 -20.09 -2.83
C ILE A 26 3.80 -18.75 -2.15
N ILE A 27 3.08 -17.67 -2.47
CA ILE A 27 3.28 -16.35 -1.87
C ILE A 27 2.76 -16.32 -0.42
N TYR A 28 1.66 -17.02 -0.16
CA TYR A 28 1.05 -17.10 1.16
C TYR A 28 1.92 -17.92 2.12
N ASP A 29 2.48 -19.03 1.64
CA ASP A 29 3.40 -19.88 2.38
C ASP A 29 4.71 -19.15 2.73
N ASN A 30 5.14 -18.23 1.87
CA ASN A 30 6.35 -17.42 2.07
C ASN A 30 6.07 -15.98 2.53
N ARG A 31 4.90 -15.71 3.12
CA ARG A 31 4.52 -14.32 3.49
C ARG A 31 5.52 -13.67 4.44
N ASP A 32 6.09 -14.45 5.35
CA ASP A 32 6.99 -13.95 6.40
C ASP A 32 8.34 -13.58 5.77
N ALA A 33 8.87 -14.43 4.88
CA ALA A 33 10.06 -14.13 4.08
C ALA A 33 9.85 -12.91 3.16
N LEU A 34 8.66 -12.78 2.56
CA LEU A 34 8.32 -11.62 1.75
C LEU A 34 8.26 -10.33 2.59
N ALA A 35 7.68 -10.39 3.80
CA ALA A 35 7.62 -9.26 4.71
C ALA A 35 9.02 -8.82 5.15
N GLU A 36 9.90 -9.78 5.44
CA GLU A 36 11.31 -9.52 5.78
C GLU A 36 12.05 -8.82 4.64
N GLU A 37 11.88 -9.30 3.40
CA GLU A 37 12.49 -8.66 2.22
C GLU A 37 11.94 -7.24 1.98
N LEU A 38 10.64 -7.02 2.13
CA LEU A 38 10.06 -5.67 2.05
C LEU A 38 10.60 -4.73 3.13
N LEU A 39 10.84 -5.25 4.33
CA LEU A 39 11.44 -4.48 5.43
C LEU A 39 12.89 -4.10 5.10
N ARG A 40 13.69 -5.06 4.63
CA ARG A 40 15.09 -4.85 4.20
C ARG A 40 15.20 -3.77 3.12
N LEU A 41 14.32 -3.82 2.12
CA LEU A 41 14.23 -2.78 1.08
C LEU A 41 13.90 -1.41 1.66
N GLY A 42 12.94 -1.34 2.58
CA GLY A 42 12.54 -0.12 3.26
C GLY A 42 13.62 0.48 4.17
N SER A 43 14.42 -0.37 4.85
CA SER A 43 15.45 0.06 5.81
C SER A 43 16.82 0.36 5.20
N SER A 44 17.09 -0.11 3.99
CA SER A 44 18.35 0.14 3.26
C SER A 44 18.72 1.63 3.25
N LYS A 45 20.00 2.02 3.34
CA LYS A 45 20.42 3.42 3.23
C LYS A 45 21.45 3.60 2.12
N ILE A 46 21.45 4.79 1.51
CA ILE A 46 22.44 5.11 0.49
C ILE A 46 23.86 5.21 1.07
N THR A 47 23.98 5.61 2.34
CA THR A 47 25.24 5.63 3.11
C THR A 47 25.89 4.26 3.29
N ASP A 48 25.12 3.20 3.08
CA ASP A 48 25.63 1.83 3.14
C ASP A 48 26.30 1.45 1.82
N VAL A 49 26.11 2.23 0.75
CA VAL A 49 26.67 2.04 -0.60
C VAL A 49 27.77 3.05 -0.92
N VAL A 50 27.65 4.28 -0.42
CA VAL A 50 28.59 5.37 -0.70
C VAL A 50 29.26 5.88 0.57
N ASP A 51 30.56 6.13 0.48
CA ASP A 51 31.31 6.90 1.46
C ASP A 51 31.41 8.35 1.02
N ILE A 52 31.07 9.23 1.97
CA ILE A 52 31.09 10.68 1.78
C ILE A 52 32.13 11.23 2.75
N GLU A 53 33.35 11.45 2.25
CA GLU A 53 34.46 11.98 3.03
C GLU A 53 34.93 13.31 2.44
N GLY A 54 34.90 14.39 3.24
CA GLY A 54 35.52 15.67 2.89
C GLY A 54 34.99 16.31 1.60
N GLY A 55 33.79 15.97 1.14
CA GLY A 55 33.19 16.46 -0.11
C GLY A 55 33.47 15.58 -1.35
N THR A 56 34.18 14.46 -1.18
CA THR A 56 34.35 13.44 -2.22
C THR A 56 33.42 12.27 -1.95
N VAL A 57 32.69 11.83 -2.98
CA VAL A 57 31.83 10.64 -2.90
C VAL A 57 32.57 9.48 -3.54
N LYS A 58 32.72 8.36 -2.81
CA LYS A 58 33.28 7.11 -3.33
C LYS A 58 32.27 5.99 -3.14
N LEU A 59 32.26 5.04 -4.07
CA LEU A 59 31.51 3.80 -3.90
C LEU A 59 32.28 2.90 -2.94
N LYS A 60 31.58 2.25 -2.01
CA LYS A 60 32.17 1.18 -1.20
C LYS A 60 32.47 -0.03 -2.07
N GLU A 61 33.41 -0.84 -1.61
CA GLU A 61 33.65 -2.15 -2.21
C GLU A 61 32.44 -3.06 -2.00
N LEU A 62 32.22 -4.00 -2.92
CA LEU A 62 31.05 -4.88 -2.87
C LEU A 62 30.99 -5.71 -1.58
N ASP A 63 32.16 -6.07 -1.04
CA ASP A 63 32.29 -6.88 0.17
C ASP A 63 31.92 -6.10 1.45
N ASP A 64 32.00 -4.77 1.41
CA ASP A 64 31.62 -3.88 2.51
C ASP A 64 30.13 -3.52 2.50
N ILE A 65 29.43 -3.77 1.38
CA ILE A 65 28.01 -3.46 1.24
C ILE A 65 27.20 -4.63 1.81
N PRO A 66 26.31 -4.40 2.79
CA PRO A 66 25.46 -5.46 3.31
C PRO A 66 24.55 -6.08 2.24
N ASP A 67 24.38 -7.40 2.26
CA ASP A 67 23.58 -8.14 1.27
C ASP A 67 22.17 -7.58 1.05
N HIS A 68 21.52 -7.15 2.14
CA HIS A 68 20.17 -6.60 2.10
C HIS A 68 20.09 -5.26 1.35
N VAL A 69 21.20 -4.52 1.25
CA VAL A 69 21.28 -3.25 0.52
C VAL A 69 21.51 -3.50 -0.97
N LEU A 70 22.23 -4.58 -1.33
CA LEU A 70 22.44 -4.94 -2.73
C LEU A 70 21.13 -5.14 -3.48
N GLY A 71 20.13 -5.77 -2.84
CA GLY A 71 18.78 -5.93 -3.39
C GLY A 71 18.01 -4.61 -3.54
N ALA A 72 18.43 -3.54 -2.88
CA ALA A 72 17.80 -2.22 -2.91
C ALA A 72 18.39 -1.27 -3.97
N ILE A 73 19.48 -1.66 -4.63
CA ILE A 73 20.15 -0.87 -5.66
C ILE A 73 19.47 -1.12 -7.01
N LYS A 74 18.97 -0.05 -7.63
CA LYS A 74 18.35 -0.11 -8.96
C LYS A 74 19.40 0.08 -10.06
N LYS A 75 20.33 1.02 -9.87
CA LYS A 75 21.35 1.36 -10.87
C LYS A 75 22.55 2.03 -10.21
N ILE A 76 23.75 1.67 -10.66
CA ILE A 76 24.99 2.40 -10.39
C ILE A 76 25.60 2.77 -11.73
N LYS A 77 25.99 4.04 -11.90
CA LYS A 77 26.74 4.52 -13.06
C LYS A 77 27.95 5.29 -12.57
N VAL A 78 29.12 4.87 -13.05
CA VAL A 78 30.39 5.56 -12.81
C VAL A 78 30.86 6.15 -14.13
N THR A 79 31.04 7.47 -14.16
CA THR A 79 31.53 8.19 -15.33
C THR A 79 32.87 8.83 -14.97
N PRO A 80 34.00 8.34 -15.50
CA PRO A 80 35.30 8.93 -15.22
C PRO A 80 35.41 10.30 -15.90
N THR A 81 35.70 11.34 -15.11
CA THR A 81 35.86 12.72 -15.59
C THR A 81 37.25 13.25 -15.23
N ARG A 82 37.70 14.31 -15.93
CA ARG A 82 39.02 14.93 -15.71
C ARG A 82 39.26 15.44 -14.27
N GLY A 83 38.20 15.66 -13.49
CA GLY A 83 38.25 16.14 -12.10
C GLY A 83 37.88 15.08 -11.05
N GLY A 84 37.78 13.81 -11.42
CA GLY A 84 37.32 12.72 -10.55
C GLY A 84 36.17 11.94 -11.16
N ASP A 85 35.76 10.85 -10.51
CA ASP A 85 34.66 10.01 -10.97
C ASP A 85 33.31 10.60 -10.59
N GLN A 86 32.42 10.76 -11.56
CA GLN A 86 31.03 11.10 -11.32
C GLN A 86 30.25 9.81 -11.05
N ILE A 87 29.76 9.66 -9.81
CA ILE A 87 29.01 8.49 -9.35
C ILE A 87 27.52 8.85 -9.26
N GLU A 88 26.69 8.13 -9.99
CA GLU A 88 25.23 8.21 -9.94
C GLU A 88 24.70 6.88 -9.37
N VAL A 89 24.06 6.95 -8.20
CA VAL A 89 23.44 5.80 -7.54
C VAL A 89 21.94 6.02 -7.45
N GLU A 90 21.17 5.12 -8.06
CA GLU A 90 19.71 5.10 -8.00
C GLU A 90 19.27 3.91 -7.15
N MET A 91 18.55 4.19 -6.05
CA MET A 91 17.91 3.17 -5.22
C MET A 91 16.46 2.91 -5.67
N ILE A 92 15.90 1.80 -5.23
CA ILE A 92 14.49 1.47 -5.45
C ILE A 92 13.58 2.51 -4.77
N ASP A 93 12.41 2.75 -5.34
CA ASP A 93 11.40 3.65 -4.79
C ASP A 93 10.87 3.12 -3.44
N LYS A 94 11.40 3.72 -2.36
CA LYS A 94 11.00 3.41 -0.98
C LYS A 94 9.60 3.86 -0.64
N VAL A 95 9.08 4.91 -1.29
CA VAL A 95 7.74 5.44 -0.99
C VAL A 95 6.72 4.36 -1.31
N ARG A 96 6.89 3.67 -2.45
CA ARG A 96 5.99 2.60 -2.84
C ARG A 96 6.05 1.39 -1.89
N VAL A 97 7.26 0.98 -1.50
CA VAL A 97 7.47 -0.14 -0.56
C VAL A 97 6.84 0.17 0.81
N LEU A 98 7.09 1.37 1.35
CA LEU A 98 6.55 1.80 2.64
C LEU A 98 5.02 1.95 2.60
N GLN A 99 4.44 2.44 1.51
CA GLN A 99 2.98 2.46 1.34
C GLN A 99 2.38 1.06 1.36
N MET A 100 3.03 0.09 0.70
CA MET A 100 2.57 -1.31 0.71
C MET A 100 2.63 -1.90 2.13
N LEU A 101 3.73 -1.66 2.84
CA LEU A 101 3.88 -2.08 4.24
C LEU A 101 2.84 -1.43 5.15
N ALA A 102 2.67 -0.11 5.07
CA ALA A 102 1.70 0.63 5.87
C ALA A 102 0.25 0.19 5.58
N LYS A 103 -0.08 -0.11 4.32
CA LYS A 103 -1.38 -0.70 3.95
C LYS A 103 -1.56 -2.10 4.53
N SER A 104 -0.52 -2.95 4.45
CA SER A 104 -0.59 -4.31 5.00
C SER A 104 -0.72 -4.33 6.53
N ALA A 105 -0.15 -3.33 7.20
CA ALA A 105 -0.24 -3.16 8.65
C ALA A 105 -1.52 -2.43 9.10
N GLY A 106 -2.41 -2.06 8.18
CA GLY A 106 -3.66 -1.35 8.49
C GLY A 106 -3.49 0.12 8.87
N LEU A 107 -2.28 0.68 8.79
CA LEU A 107 -2.00 2.10 9.13
C LEU A 107 -2.66 3.09 8.16
N LEU A 108 -2.94 2.64 6.93
CA LEU A 108 -3.56 3.47 5.88
C LEU A 108 -5.06 3.22 5.72
N ASP A 109 -5.65 2.31 6.50
CA ASP A 109 -7.08 2.10 6.46
C ASP A 109 -7.76 3.31 7.10
N THR A 110 -8.40 4.12 6.27
CA THR A 110 -9.26 5.20 6.74
C THR A 110 -10.40 4.55 7.49
N GLU A 111 -10.61 4.92 8.75
CA GLU A 111 -11.82 4.54 9.49
C GLU A 111 -13.01 4.90 8.61
N LYS A 112 -13.67 3.88 8.05
CA LYS A 112 -14.93 4.10 7.37
C LYS A 112 -15.85 4.61 8.47
N GLN A 113 -16.21 5.90 8.43
CA GLN A 113 -17.31 6.42 9.23
C GLN A 113 -18.57 5.61 8.86
N ILE A 114 -18.82 4.56 9.64
CA ILE A 114 -19.96 3.65 9.51
C ILE A 114 -21.20 4.26 10.19
N ASP A 115 -21.04 5.38 10.91
CA ASP A 115 -22.14 6.06 11.62
C ASP A 115 -22.88 7.10 10.77
N LYS A 116 -23.27 6.72 9.55
CA LYS A 116 -24.38 7.40 8.88
C LYS A 116 -25.57 6.45 8.83
N PRO A 117 -26.58 6.60 9.72
CA PRO A 117 -27.79 5.80 9.62
C PRO A 117 -28.42 6.05 8.25
N SER A 118 -28.52 4.99 7.44
CA SER A 118 -29.06 5.07 6.08
C SER A 118 -30.59 5.24 6.06
N VAL A 119 -31.24 5.18 7.23
CA VAL A 119 -32.69 5.28 7.40
C VAL A 119 -32.98 6.18 8.60
N VAL A 120 -33.60 7.33 8.35
CA VAL A 120 -34.21 8.18 9.38
C VAL A 120 -35.72 7.99 9.24
N ALA A 121 -36.34 7.36 10.23
CA ALA A 121 -37.80 7.30 10.30
C ALA A 121 -38.31 8.64 10.82
N ILE A 122 -39.05 9.38 9.98
CA ILE A 122 -39.77 10.58 10.42
C ILE A 122 -41.19 10.14 10.73
N GLU A 123 -41.55 10.15 12.00
CA GLU A 123 -42.94 9.99 12.43
C GLU A 123 -43.64 11.35 12.30
N MET A 124 -44.57 11.46 11.35
CA MET A 124 -45.42 12.65 11.23
C MET A 124 -46.55 12.54 12.24
N VAL A 125 -46.47 13.35 13.30
CA VAL A 125 -47.59 13.55 14.22
C VAL A 125 -48.46 14.67 13.66
N MET A 126 -49.72 14.35 13.36
CA MET A 126 -50.70 15.34 12.97
C MET A 126 -51.04 16.18 14.21
N PRO A 127 -51.01 17.52 14.14
CA PRO A 127 -51.50 18.32 15.25
C PRO A 127 -52.99 18.02 15.43
N ASP A 128 -53.39 17.74 16.67
CA ASP A 128 -54.79 17.57 17.02
C ASP A 128 -55.53 18.86 16.63
N GLU A 129 -56.63 18.71 15.90
CA GLU A 129 -57.54 19.80 15.60
C GLU A 129 -58.13 20.28 16.92
N THR A 130 -57.47 21.25 17.57
CA THR A 130 -58.14 22.05 18.58
C THR A 130 -59.20 22.86 17.87
N ASP A 131 -60.43 22.36 17.92
CA ASP A 131 -61.67 23.08 17.63
C ASP A 131 -61.65 24.45 18.32
N THR A 132 -61.17 25.49 17.64
CA THR A 132 -61.52 26.86 18.00
C THR A 132 -62.93 27.13 17.51
N SER A 133 -63.89 26.47 18.14
CA SER A 133 -65.28 26.92 18.18
C SER A 133 -65.44 27.85 19.38
N GLY A 134 -65.72 29.12 19.07
CA GLY A 134 -66.32 30.07 20.02
C GLY A 134 -65.37 31.05 20.71
N SER A 135 -65.29 32.27 20.19
CA SER A 135 -66.07 33.38 20.77
C SER A 135 -65.96 34.60 19.86
N GLU A 136 -66.97 34.78 19.00
CA GLU A 136 -67.37 36.11 18.55
C GLU A 136 -67.89 36.88 19.77
N THR A 137 -67.29 38.05 20.04
CA THR A 137 -67.89 39.16 20.78
C THR A 137 -67.44 40.44 20.12
#